data_AF-A0AAT9H974-F1
#
_entry.id   AF-A0AAT9H974-F1
#
_cell.length_a   1.000
_cell.length_b   1.000
_cell.length_c   1.000
_cell.angle_alpha   90.00
_cell.angle_beta   90.00
_cell.angle_gamma   90.00
#
_symmetry.space_group_name_H-M   'P 1'
#
loop_
_entity.id
_entity.type
_entity.pdbx_description
1 polymer ?
#
loop_
_entity_poly.entity_id
_entity_poly.type
_entity_poly.pdbx_seq_one_letter_code
_entity_poly.pdbx_strand_id
1 'polypeptide(L)' 'MSRPTISEVNAFLADLQTLRELGADSAEYAALMERKADLMERIAANSPGDADAAEVARLARERADALKPAN' A
#
# COMPACT_ATOMS: atom_id res chain seq x y z
N MET A 1 -10.22 -6.01 -12.17
CA MET A 1 -9.31 -5.09 -11.45
C MET A 1 -8.75 -4.09 -12.45
N SER A 2 -9.03 -2.80 -12.30
CA SER A 2 -8.51 -1.77 -13.21
C SER A 2 -7.06 -1.43 -12.86
N ARG A 3 -6.24 -1.16 -13.88
CA ARG A 3 -4.88 -0.64 -13.70
C ARG A 3 -4.95 0.66 -12.88
N PRO A 4 -4.12 0.82 -11.84
CA PRO A 4 -4.12 2.06 -11.08
C PRO A 4 -3.63 3.22 -11.94
N THR A 5 -4.26 4.36 -11.74
CA THR A 5 -3.92 5.60 -12.44
C THR A 5 -2.71 6.29 -11.79
N ILE A 6 -2.00 7.11 -12.56
CA ILE A 6 -0.89 7.92 -12.03
C ILE A 6 -1.37 8.84 -10.90
N SER A 7 -2.60 9.34 -10.98
CA SER A 7 -3.20 10.17 -9.92
C SER A 7 -3.34 9.40 -8.60
N GLU A 8 -3.75 8.13 -8.63
CA GLU A 8 -3.82 7.30 -7.42
C GLU A 8 -2.44 7.02 -6.83
N VAL A 9 -1.44 6.77 -7.68
CA VAL A 9 -0.04 6.59 -7.23
C VAL A 9 0.48 7.88 -6.59
N ASN A 10 0.22 9.04 -7.20
CA ASN A 10 0.64 10.33 -6.65
C ASN A 10 -0.06 10.66 -5.33
N ALA A 11 -1.36 10.36 -5.22
CA ALA A 11 -2.10 10.52 -3.98
C ALA A 11 -1.50 9.66 -2.85
N PHE A 12 -1.17 8.39 -3.15
CA PHE A 12 -0.48 7.52 -2.20
C PHE A 12 0.88 8.06 -1.76
N LEU A 13 1.68 8.60 -2.69
CA LEU A 13 2.98 9.20 -2.36
C LEU A 13 2.83 10.46 -1.49
N ALA A 14 1.81 11.27 -1.74
CA ALA A 14 1.49 12.43 -0.90
C ALA A 14 1.09 11.99 0.51
N ASP A 15 0.18 11.00 0.63
CA ASP A 15 -0.22 10.43 1.93
C ASP A 15 0.99 9.86 2.69
N LEU A 16 1.89 9.15 2.01
CA LEU A 16 3.13 8.63 2.60
C LEU A 16 4.07 9.73 3.07
N GLN A 17 4.19 10.82 2.30
CA GLN A 17 5.01 11.98 2.68
C GLN A 17 4.43 12.67 3.91
N THR A 18 3.12 12.95 3.91
CA THR A 18 2.42 13.54 5.05
C THR A 18 2.59 12.69 6.30
N LEU A 19 2.44 11.37 6.18
CA LEU A 19 2.62 10.43 7.29
C LEU A 19 4.05 10.44 7.83
N ARG A 20 5.06 10.58 6.96
CA ARG A 20 6.47 10.70 7.37
C ARG A 20 6.76 12.03 8.08
N GLU A 21 6.13 13.11 7.65
CA GLU A 21 6.38 14.47 8.18
C GLU A 21 5.66 14.72 9.50
N LEU A 22 4.41 14.29 9.62
CA LEU A 22 3.56 14.53 10.79
C LEU A 22 3.66 13.39 11.82
N GLY A 23 4.18 12.23 11.41
CA GLY A 23 4.00 10.98 12.12
C GLY A 23 2.58 10.44 11.93
N ALA A 24 2.40 9.15 12.21
CA ALA A 24 1.08 8.52 12.25
C ALA A 24 0.98 7.59 13.43
N ASP A 25 -0.24 7.40 13.87
CA ASP A 25 -0.56 6.29 14.76
C ASP A 25 -0.53 4.94 14.00
N SER A 26 -0.59 3.85 14.76
CA SER A 26 -0.55 2.50 14.18
C SER A 26 -1.72 2.20 13.24
N ALA A 27 -2.88 2.84 13.45
CA ALA A 27 -4.07 2.60 12.63
C ALA A 27 -3.99 3.34 11.28
N GLU A 28 -3.52 4.59 11.28
CA GLU A 28 -3.24 5.37 10.07
C GLU A 28 -2.15 4.70 9.22
N TYR A 29 -1.08 4.23 9.87
CA TYR A 29 -0.02 3.50 9.18
C TYR A 29 -0.50 2.14 8.65
N ALA A 30 -1.37 1.43 9.38
CA ALA A 30 -2.01 0.19 8.89
C ALA A 30 -2.85 0.46 7.63
N ALA A 31 -3.72 1.48 7.67
CA ALA A 31 -4.56 1.87 6.54
C ALA A 31 -3.73 2.28 5.31
N LEU A 32 -2.60 2.97 5.50
CA LEU A 32 -1.68 3.29 4.41
C LEU A 32 -1.06 2.02 3.80
N MET A 33 -0.67 1.04 4.62
CA MET A 33 -0.12 -0.22 4.14
C MET A 33 -1.17 -1.09 3.40
N GLU A 34 -2.43 -1.07 3.82
CA GLU A 34 -3.52 -1.71 3.07
C GLU A 34 -3.69 -1.08 1.68
N ARG A 35 -3.73 0.25 1.60
CA ARG A 35 -3.79 0.97 0.32
C ARG A 35 -2.60 0.67 -0.57
N LYS A 36 -1.40 0.55 0.02
CA LYS A 36 -0.19 0.14 -0.70
C LYS A 36 -0.36 -1.27 -1.28
N ALA A 37 -0.87 -2.21 -0.49
CA ALA A 37 -1.11 -3.59 -0.95
C ALA A 37 -2.06 -3.60 -2.14
N ASP A 38 -3.22 -2.95 -2.02
CA ASP A 38 -4.23 -2.89 -3.08
C ASP A 38 -3.69 -2.20 -4.35
N LEU A 39 -2.87 -1.15 -4.22
CA LEU A 39 -2.22 -0.49 -5.34
C LEU A 39 -1.28 -1.45 -6.08
N MET A 40 -0.42 -2.15 -5.33
CA MET A 40 0.58 -3.06 -5.88
C MET A 40 -0.04 -4.35 -6.46
N GLU A 41 -1.11 -4.89 -5.86
CA GLU A 41 -1.86 -6.03 -6.41
C GLU A 41 -2.45 -5.69 -7.78
N ARG A 42 -3.01 -4.47 -7.92
CA ARG A 42 -3.54 -4.02 -9.21
C ARG A 42 -2.43 -3.78 -10.23
N ILE A 43 -1.25 -3.32 -9.83
CA ILE A 43 -0.08 -3.22 -10.73
C ILE A 43 0.34 -4.61 -11.19
N ALA A 44 0.54 -5.55 -10.27
CA ALA A 44 0.92 -6.93 -10.57
C ALA A 44 -0.10 -7.62 -11.50
N ALA A 45 -1.39 -7.41 -11.28
CA ALA A 45 -2.46 -7.95 -12.14
C ALA A 45 -2.44 -7.40 -13.58
N ASN A 46 -1.84 -6.22 -13.81
CA ASN A 46 -1.74 -5.58 -15.13
C ASN A 46 -0.34 -5.68 -15.76
N SER A 47 0.65 -6.19 -15.03
CA SER A 47 2.03 -6.38 -15.49
C SER A 47 2.43 -7.86 -15.35
N PRO A 48 2.02 -8.74 -16.28
CA PRO A 48 2.36 -10.16 -16.21
C PRO A 48 3.89 -10.35 -16.23
N GLY A 49 4.45 -10.90 -15.16
CA GLY A 49 5.89 -11.09 -14.95
C GLY A 49 6.52 -10.16 -13.90
N ASP A 50 5.77 -9.19 -13.39
CA ASP A 50 6.21 -8.31 -12.29
C ASP A 50 5.99 -9.02 -10.93
N ALA A 51 6.89 -9.96 -10.63
CA ALA A 51 6.91 -10.67 -9.36
C ALA A 51 7.20 -9.74 -8.18
N ASP A 52 7.94 -8.66 -8.43
CA ASP A 52 8.28 -7.65 -7.43
C ASP A 52 7.02 -6.93 -6.94
N ALA A 53 6.12 -6.55 -7.85
CA ALA A 53 4.86 -5.91 -7.47
C ALA A 53 3.97 -6.80 -6.61
N ALA A 54 3.87 -8.09 -6.93
CA ALA A 54 3.11 -9.05 -6.15
C ALA A 54 3.71 -9.26 -4.75
N GLU A 55 5.04 -9.32 -4.64
CA GLU A 55 5.71 -9.47 -3.35
C GLU A 55 5.58 -8.21 -2.48
N VAL A 56 5.74 -7.03 -3.06
CA VAL A 56 5.54 -5.76 -2.34
C VAL A 56 4.10 -5.63 -1.83
N ALA A 57 3.11 -6.09 -2.61
CA ALA A 57 1.73 -6.17 -2.16
C ALA A 57 1.57 -7.05 -0.92
N ARG A 58 2.13 -8.26 -0.96
CA ARG A 58 2.08 -9.23 0.15
C ARG A 58 2.71 -8.66 1.42
N LEU A 59 3.92 -8.12 1.31
CA LEU A 59 4.63 -7.51 2.44
C LEU A 59 3.87 -6.31 3.02
N ALA A 60 3.21 -5.52 2.19
CA ALA A 60 2.37 -4.42 2.65
C ALA A 60 1.14 -4.93 3.43
N ARG A 61 0.50 -6.01 2.97
CA ARG A 61 -0.62 -6.65 3.68
C ARG A 61 -0.18 -7.19 5.05
N GLU A 62 0.91 -7.95 5.08
CA GLU A 62 1.47 -8.50 6.32
C GLU A 62 1.80 -7.39 7.33
N ARG A 63 2.35 -6.27 6.85
CA ARG A 63 2.65 -5.12 7.70
C ARG A 63 1.39 -4.43 8.20
N ALA A 64 0.37 -4.26 7.36
CA ALA A 64 -0.92 -3.73 7.77
C ALA A 64 -1.55 -4.59 8.86
N ASP A 65 -1.53 -5.90 8.71
CA ASP A 65 -2.11 -6.83 9.68
C ASP A 65 -1.31 -6.87 10.99
N ALA A 66 0.02 -6.74 10.93
CA ALA A 66 0.87 -6.62 12.13
C ALA A 66 0.64 -5.32 12.91
N LEU A 67 0.15 -4.27 12.25
CA LEU A 67 -0.14 -2.97 12.87
C LEU A 67 -1.56 -2.89 13.44
N LYS A 68 -2.46 -3.77 12.99
CA LYS A 68 -3.79 -3.89 13.59
C LYS A 68 -3.64 -4.50 14.98
N PRO A 69 -4.34 -3.97 16.00
CA PRO A 69 -4.34 -4.60 17.30
C PRO A 69 -4.88 -6.03 17.17
N ALA A 70 -4.16 -6.99 17.76
CA ALA A 70 -4.71 -8.33 17.99
C ALA A 70 -5.90 -8.16 18.95
N ASN A 71 -7.11 -8.22 18.41
CA ASN A 71 -8.33 -8.32 19.22
C ASN A 71 -8.34 -9.63 20.01
#